data_AF-A0A963LEN2-F1
#
_entry.id   AF-A0A963LEN2-F1
#
_cell.length_a   1.000
_cell.length_b   1.000
_cell.length_c   1.000
_cell.angle_alpha   90.00
_cell.angle_beta   90.00
_cell.angle_gamma   90.00
#
_symmetry.space_group_name_H-M   'P 1'
#
loop_
_entity.id
_entity.type
_entity.pdbx_description
1 polymer ?
#
loop_
_entity_poly.entity_id
_entity_poly.type
_entity_poly.pdbx_seq_one_letter_code
_entity_poly.pdbx_strand_id
1 'polypeptide(L)'
;MQSFNRGLRMPRKSPFVVELSAEESAELNRRATRYTLPYFEVVRAKMILMAAGGMSNDEIAARLDTRREVVSQWRQRFFKERLAGLEERARPGRPRVFPPRAHD
;
A
#
# COMPACT_ATOMS: atom_id res chain seq x y z
N MET A 1 12.31 -6.96 -0.70
CA MET A 1 12.28 -5.61 -0.12
C MET A 1 11.79 -4.60 -1.15
N GLN A 2 10.65 -3.96 -0.90
CA GLN A 2 10.12 -2.91 -1.78
C GLN A 2 10.96 -1.65 -1.62
N SER A 3 11.52 -1.15 -2.73
CA SER A 3 12.43 -0.02 -2.76
C SER A 3 11.74 1.24 -2.22
N PHE A 4 12.10 1.61 -1.00
CA PHE A 4 11.76 2.90 -0.38
C PHE A 4 12.61 4.00 -1.04
N ASN A 5 12.20 4.50 -2.21
CA ASN A 5 12.95 5.57 -2.87
C ASN A 5 12.50 6.97 -2.41
N ARG A 6 13.36 7.55 -1.56
CA ARG A 6 13.81 8.94 -1.40
C ARG A 6 12.88 10.11 -1.80
N GLY A 7 12.65 10.98 -0.81
CA GLY A 7 13.24 12.33 -0.89
C GLY A 7 12.33 13.50 -1.30
N LEU A 8 11.01 13.35 -1.30
CA LEU A 8 10.11 14.49 -1.50
C LEU A 8 9.68 15.05 -0.14
N ARG A 9 9.97 16.33 0.11
CA ARG A 9 9.35 17.14 1.18
C ARG A 9 7.83 17.09 0.96
N MET A 10 7.17 16.08 1.50
CA MET A 10 5.73 15.96 1.40
C MET A 10 5.07 16.88 2.43
N PRO A 11 4.03 17.64 2.05
CA PRO A 11 3.27 18.44 3.00
C PRO A 11 2.68 17.53 4.09
N ARG A 12 2.66 18.02 5.34
CA ARG A 12 2.09 17.26 6.49
C ARG A 12 0.62 16.86 6.29
N LYS A 13 -0.10 17.63 5.46
CA LYS A 13 -1.43 17.27 4.96
C LYS A 13 -1.32 16.71 3.54
N SER A 14 -1.80 15.48 3.37
CA SER A 14 -1.95 14.90 2.03
C SER A 14 -3.04 15.65 1.27
N PRO A 15 -2.80 16.11 0.03
CA PRO A 15 -3.87 16.65 -0.82
C PRO A 15 -4.83 15.57 -1.33
N PHE A 16 -4.49 14.28 -1.14
CA PHE A 16 -5.32 13.14 -1.55
C PHE A 16 -6.35 12.81 -0.47
N VAL A 17 -7.56 13.35 -0.66
CA VAL A 17 -8.76 12.96 0.09
C VAL A 17 -9.14 11.56 -0.35
N VAL A 18 -9.34 10.65 0.61
CA VAL A 18 -9.74 9.27 0.33
C VAL A 18 -11.22 9.16 0.66
N GLU A 19 -12.05 9.18 -0.37
CA GLU A 19 -13.48 8.90 -0.26
C GLU A 19 -13.73 7.45 -0.62
N LEU A 20 -14.34 6.71 0.32
CA LEU A 20 -14.66 5.29 0.17
C LEU A 20 -16.13 5.12 -0.18
N SER A 21 -16.42 4.29 -1.17
CA SER A 21 -17.77 3.75 -1.36
C SER A 21 -18.10 2.76 -0.22
N ALA A 22 -19.39 2.43 -0.09
CA ALA A 22 -19.83 1.41 0.88
C ALA A 22 -19.15 0.05 0.64
N GLU A 23 -18.99 -0.34 -0.63
CA GLU A 23 -18.31 -1.58 -1.04
C GLU A 23 -16.81 -1.54 -0.72
N GLU A 24 -16.14 -0.43 -1.01
CA GLU A 24 -14.72 -0.25 -0.70
C GLU A 24 -14.47 -0.29 0.81
N SER A 25 -15.31 0.38 1.59
CA SER A 25 -15.23 0.35 3.05
C SER A 25 -15.45 -1.05 3.61
N ALA A 26 -16.44 -1.79 3.10
CA ALA A 26 -16.71 -3.16 3.53
C ALA A 26 -15.53 -4.10 3.24
N GLU A 27 -14.95 -4.03 2.04
CA GLU A 27 -13.80 -4.85 1.66
C GLU A 27 -12.53 -4.49 2.45
N LEU A 28 -12.28 -3.19 2.67
CA LEU A 28 -11.16 -2.75 3.52
C LEU A 28 -11.32 -3.23 4.96
N ASN A 29 -12.53 -3.15 5.53
CA ASN A 29 -12.80 -3.67 6.87
C ASN A 29 -12.62 -5.20 6.94
N ARG A 30 -13.06 -5.93 5.91
CA ARG A 30 -12.84 -7.38 5.80
C ARG A 30 -11.36 -7.72 5.78
N ARG A 31 -10.53 -6.97 5.04
CA ARG A 31 -9.07 -7.15 5.01
C ARG A 31 -8.43 -6.78 6.34
N ALA A 32 -8.88 -5.70 6.99
CA ALA A 32 -8.33 -5.22 8.25
C ALA A 32 -8.59 -6.15 9.46
N THR A 33 -9.64 -6.97 9.38
CA THR A 33 -10.07 -7.89 10.46
C THR A 33 -9.62 -9.34 10.27
N ARG A 34 -9.11 -9.70 9.08
CA ARG A 34 -8.65 -11.06 8.78
C ARG A 34 -7.21 -11.32 9.24
N TYR A 35 -7.05 -12.23 10.19
CA TYR A 35 -5.75 -12.65 10.74
C TYR A 35 -4.94 -13.57 9.82
N THR A 36 -5.56 -14.17 8.80
CA THR A 36 -4.88 -15.08 7.85
C THR A 36 -4.24 -14.35 6.68
N LEU A 37 -4.49 -13.05 6.52
CA LEU A 37 -3.87 -12.27 5.46
C LEU A 37 -2.44 -11.87 5.83
N PRO A 38 -1.55 -11.70 4.84
CA PRO A 38 -0.24 -11.13 5.09
C PRO A 38 -0.34 -9.81 5.85
N TYR A 39 0.53 -9.62 6.85
CA TYR A 39 0.52 -8.43 7.71
C TYR A 39 0.45 -7.11 6.92
N PHE A 40 1.15 -7.01 5.79
CA PHE A 40 1.16 -5.80 4.98
C PHE A 40 -0.21 -5.48 4.35
N GLU A 41 -1.04 -6.46 4.03
CA GLU A 41 -2.39 -6.23 3.49
C GLU A 41 -3.30 -5.63 4.56
N VAL A 42 -3.23 -6.20 5.76
CA VAL A 42 -3.97 -5.72 6.93
C VAL A 42 -3.56 -4.28 7.26
N VAL A 43 -2.25 -3.99 7.27
CA VAL A 43 -1.73 -2.64 7.54
C VAL A 43 -2.15 -1.65 6.46
N ARG A 44 -2.08 -2.02 5.17
CA ARG A 44 -2.53 -1.15 4.06
C ARG A 44 -4.03 -0.86 4.15
N ALA A 45 -4.85 -1.86 4.49
CA ALA A 45 -6.29 -1.66 4.65
C ALA A 45 -6.60 -0.69 5.80
N LYS A 46 -5.98 -0.90 6.97
CA LYS A 46 -6.11 0.00 8.14
C LYS A 46 -5.66 1.43 7.82
N MET A 47 -4.58 1.57 7.05
CA MET A 47 -4.04 2.86 6.61
C MET A 47 -5.05 3.65 5.77
N ILE A 48 -5.71 3.00 4.81
CA ILE A 48 -6.71 3.65 3.96
C ILE A 48 -7.99 3.97 4.74
N LEU A 49 -8.44 3.07 5.62
CA LEU A 49 -9.60 3.33 6.50
C LEU A 49 -9.39 4.57 7.37
N MET A 50 -8.21 4.70 8.00
CA MET A 50 -7.89 5.89 8.80
C MET A 50 -7.75 7.16 7.94
N ALA A 51 -7.21 7.05 6.72
CA ALA A 51 -7.14 8.17 5.79
C ALA A 51 -8.53 8.64 5.35
N ALA A 52 -9.48 7.72 5.17
CA ALA A 52 -10.88 8.02 4.87
C ALA A 52 -11.61 8.65 6.05
N GLY A 53 -11.24 8.27 7.28
CA GLY A 53 -11.68 8.93 8.52
C GLY A 53 -11.10 10.33 8.74
N GLY A 54 -10.39 10.91 7.77
CA GLY A 54 -9.86 12.26 7.82
C GLY A 54 -8.54 12.42 8.57
N MET A 55 -7.89 11.33 9.00
CA MET A 55 -6.61 11.41 9.71
C MET A 55 -5.47 11.89 8.79
N SER A 56 -4.54 12.65 9.38
CA SER A 56 -3.33 13.08 8.70
C SER A 56 -2.33 11.93 8.50
N ASN A 57 -1.40 12.08 7.56
CA ASN A 57 -0.40 11.04 7.30
C ASN A 57 0.51 10.79 8.51
N ASP A 58 0.81 11.84 9.28
CA ASP A 58 1.66 11.74 10.48
C ASP A 58 0.95 10.97 11.60
N GLU A 59 -0.35 11.20 11.81
CA GLU A 59 -1.16 10.46 12.80
C GLU A 59 -1.31 8.99 12.44
N ILE A 60 -1.53 8.69 11.16
CA ILE A 60 -1.64 7.30 10.67
C ILE A 60 -0.29 6.60 10.81
N ALA A 61 0.80 7.30 10.47
CA ALA A 61 2.16 6.78 10.59
C ALA A 61 2.49 6.39 12.03
N ALA A 62 2.17 7.25 12.99
CA ALA A 62 2.36 6.98 14.41
C ALA A 62 1.52 5.79 14.91
N ARG A 63 0.26 5.67 14.46
CA ARG A 63 -0.64 4.57 14.87
C ARG A 63 -0.27 3.20 14.31
N LEU A 64 0.33 3.17 13.12
CA LEU A 64 0.69 1.93 12.42
C LEU A 64 2.18 1.59 12.51
N ASP A 65 2.94 2.33 13.32
CA ASP A 65 4.41 2.21 13.43
C ASP A 65 5.09 2.17 12.05
N THR A 66 4.72 3.12 11.20
CA THR A 66 5.20 3.20 9.82
C THR A 66 5.66 4.61 9.49
N ARG A 67 6.27 4.78 8.31
CA ARG A 67 6.74 6.09 7.86
C ARG A 67 5.63 6.84 7.14
N ARG A 68 5.48 8.13 7.40
CA ARG A 68 4.54 9.03 6.69
C ARG A 68 4.63 8.93 5.15
N GLU A 69 5.81 8.66 4.62
CA GLU A 69 6.05 8.50 3.18
C GLU A 69 5.33 7.27 2.62
N VAL A 70 5.33 6.18 3.38
CA VAL A 70 4.59 4.96 3.04
C VAL A 70 3.11 5.25 3.04
N VAL A 71 2.61 5.96 4.05
CA VAL A 71 1.21 6.37 4.12
C VAL A 71 0.79 7.18 2.90
N SER A 72 1.59 8.18 2.56
CA SER A 72 1.31 9.03 1.41
C SER A 72 1.33 8.25 0.09
N GLN A 73 2.30 7.34 -0.08
CA GLN A 73 2.39 6.48 -1.27
C GLN A 73 1.14 5.61 -1.44
N TRP A 74 0.69 4.94 -0.37
CA TRP A 74 -0.51 4.09 -0.45
C TRP A 74 -1.78 4.91 -0.64
N ARG A 75 -1.90 6.08 -0.01
CA ARG A 75 -3.01 7.01 -0.27
C ARG A 75 -3.06 7.43 -1.73
N GLN A 76 -1.93 7.82 -2.30
CA GLN A 76 -1.84 8.20 -3.70
C GLN A 76 -2.18 7.02 -4.63
N ARG A 77 -1.68 5.83 -4.31
CA ARG A 77 -1.95 4.62 -5.11
C ARG A 77 -3.43 4.22 -5.05
N PHE A 78 -4.03 4.24 -3.86
CA PHE A 78 -5.46 4.01 -3.70
C PHE A 78 -6.29 5.06 -4.43
N PHE A 79 -5.92 6.33 -4.36
CA PHE A 79 -6.61 7.40 -5.09
C PHE A 79 -6.64 7.16 -6.61
N LYS A 80 -5.56 6.61 -7.18
CA LYS A 80 -5.44 6.34 -8.62
C LYS A 80 -6.07 5.01 -9.05
N GLU A 81 -5.90 3.96 -8.25
CA GLU A 81 -6.15 2.57 -8.65
C GLU A 81 -7.18 1.85 -7.76
N ARG A 82 -7.76 2.55 -6.78
CA ARG A 82 -8.72 2.02 -5.80
C ARG A 82 -8.22 0.73 -5.14
N LEU A 83 -9.08 -0.25 -4.92
CA LEU A 83 -8.74 -1.53 -4.27
C LEU A 83 -7.64 -2.31 -5.00
N ALA A 84 -7.59 -2.26 -6.34
CA ALA A 84 -6.54 -2.90 -7.14
C ALA A 84 -5.15 -2.28 -6.84
N GLY A 85 -5.13 -1.01 -6.42
CA GLY A 85 -3.93 -0.33 -5.96
C GLY A 85 -3.35 -0.89 -4.67
N LEU A 86 -4.10 -1.64 -3.87
CA LEU A 86 -3.63 -2.20 -2.59
C LEU A 86 -3.04 -3.60 -2.72
N GLU A 87 -3.29 -4.27 -3.83
CA GLU A 87 -2.81 -5.63 -4.09
C GLU A 87 -1.29 -5.66 -4.31
N GLU A 88 -0.68 -6.74 -3.87
CA GLU A 88 0.70 -7.05 -4.22
C GLU A 88 0.76 -7.40 -5.70
N ARG A 89 1.34 -6.49 -6.49
CA ARG A 89 1.58 -6.78 -7.91
C ARG A 89 2.61 -7.90 -7.99
N ALA A 90 2.28 -8.94 -8.75
CA ALA A 90 3.25 -9.94 -9.15
C ALA A 90 4.43 -9.21 -9.80
N ARG A 91 5.59 -9.24 -9.14
CA ARG A 91 6.83 -8.79 -9.76
C ARG A 91 7.15 -9.81 -10.84
N PRO A 92 7.18 -9.45 -12.14
CA PRO A 92 7.74 -10.35 -13.13
C PRO A 92 9.17 -10.64 -12.70
N GLY A 93 9.41 -11.88 -12.25
CA GLY A 93 10.74 -12.32 -11.86
C GLY A 93 11.67 -12.17 -13.04
N ARG A 94 12.94 -11.81 -12.78
CA ARG A 94 13.97 -11.82 -13.83
C ARG A 94 13.94 -13.20 -14.52
N PRO A 95 13.80 -13.27 -15.87
CA PRO A 95 13.82 -14.55 -16.56
C PRO A 95 15.08 -15.33 -16.18
N ARG A 96 14.93 -16.60 -15.80
CA ARG A 96 16.07 -17.49 -15.58
C ARG A 96 16.69 -17.79 -16.95
N VAL A 97 17.80 -17.14 -17.28
CA VAL A 97 18.58 -17.47 -18.48
C VAL A 97 19.61 -18.52 -18.08
N PHE A 98 19.30 -19.79 -18.31
CA PHE A 98 20.32 -20.83 -18.38
C PHE A 98 20.58 -21.12 -19.86
N PRO A 99 21.70 -20.66 -20.46
CA PRO A 99 22.09 -21.20 -21.75
C PRO A 99 22.48 -22.67 -21.56
N PRO A 100 21.99 -23.60 -22.40
CA PRO A 100 22.51 -24.96 -22.40
C PRO A 100 24.00 -24.90 -22.76
N ARG A 101 24.85 -25.51 -21.93
CA ARG A 101 26.21 -25.85 -22.34
C ARG A 101 26.07 -26.95 -23.39
N ALA A 102 26.27 -26.61 -24.66
CA ALA A 102 26.57 -27.59 -25.69
C ALA A 102 27.86 -28.29 -25.28
N HIS A 103 27.81 -29.61 -25.10
CA HIS A 103 28.99 -30.45 -25.07
C HIS A 103 29.24 -30.89 -26.53
N ASP A 104 30.47 -30.68 -26.98
CA ASP A 104 31.06 -31.22 -28.22
C ASP A 104 31.00 -32.75 -28.26
#